data_AF-A0A8X6F0P9-F1
#
_entry.id   AF-A0A8X6F0P9-F1
#
_cell.length_a   1.000
_cell.length_b   1.000
_cell.length_c   1.000
_cell.angle_alpha   90.00
_cell.angle_beta   90.00
_cell.angle_gamma   90.00
#
_symmetry.space_group_name_H-M   'P 1'
#
loop_
_entity.id
_entity.type
_entity.pdbx_description
1 polymer ?
#
loop_
_entity_poly.entity_id
_entity_poly.type
_entity_poly.pdbx_seq_one_letter_code
_entity_poly.pdbx_strand_id
1 'polypeptide(L)'
;MGFLTNPLYAMLFTEDLMEYVLARLGVIWIGNETGIRRFRRHIPKHLFKPQIGMAVCDIIDKHSELIVKCYSELILKGVNCVGDFKYEATITTILYLEHGYNRLKYLELCALFAGIACHCFRNSDPTFARDVASASAQLLAYIINFFILKESFLPNDDWFALLISAQTIRRKIKNGTLYTRDNEDDEIPLPYFDVC
;
A
#
# COMPACT_ATOMS: atom_id res chain seq x y z
N MET A 1 -17.94 -5.48 21.01
CA MET A 1 -17.40 -4.79 19.82
C MET A 1 -15.97 -4.39 20.12
N GLY A 2 -15.02 -5.02 19.43
CA GLY A 2 -13.67 -5.29 19.93
C GLY A 2 -12.61 -4.24 19.60
N PHE A 3 -11.56 -4.21 20.41
CA PHE A 3 -10.37 -3.35 20.33
C PHE A 3 -9.77 -3.17 18.92
N LEU A 4 -10.00 -4.10 17.99
CA LEU A 4 -9.42 -4.12 16.64
C LEU A 4 -10.14 -3.24 15.61
N THR A 5 -11.28 -2.61 15.95
CA THR A 5 -11.95 -1.63 15.09
C THR A 5 -11.43 -0.20 15.26
N ASN A 6 -10.50 0.02 16.20
CA ASN A 6 -9.95 1.35 16.43
C ASN A 6 -9.12 1.79 15.20
N PRO A 7 -9.45 2.93 14.55
CA PRO A 7 -8.85 3.35 13.28
C PRO A 7 -7.33 3.60 13.36
N LEU A 8 -6.81 3.79 14.58
CA LEU A 8 -5.38 3.93 14.84
C LEU A 8 -4.58 2.66 14.53
N TYR A 9 -5.21 1.48 14.58
CA TYR A 9 -4.56 0.22 14.22
C TYR A 9 -4.22 0.16 12.73
N ALA A 10 -5.13 0.58 11.86
CA ALA A 10 -4.88 0.63 10.41
C ALA A 10 -3.77 1.64 10.08
N MET A 11 -3.79 2.83 10.71
CA MET A 11 -2.76 3.84 10.50
C MET A 11 -1.37 3.36 10.96
N LEU A 12 -1.28 2.77 12.15
CA LEU A 12 -0.02 2.21 12.64
C LEU A 12 0.47 1.07 11.74
N PHE A 13 -0.44 0.19 11.31
CA PHE A 13 -0.12 -0.90 10.39
C PHE A 13 0.50 -0.39 9.08
N THR A 14 -0.10 0.63 8.44
CA THR A 14 0.37 1.12 7.15
C THR A 14 1.66 1.93 7.26
N GLU A 15 1.87 2.68 8.35
CA GLU A 15 3.15 3.32 8.60
C GLU A 15 4.27 2.30 8.85
N ASP A 16 4.02 1.24 9.62
CA ASP A 16 4.99 0.17 9.86
C ASP A 16 5.31 -0.59 8.56
N LEU A 17 4.30 -0.83 7.73
CA LEU A 17 4.46 -1.43 6.40
C LEU A 17 5.31 -0.55 5.47
N MET A 18 4.98 0.74 5.35
CA MET A 18 5.70 1.67 4.47
C MET A 18 7.16 1.84 4.89
N GLU A 19 7.43 1.99 6.19
CA GLU A 19 8.81 2.04 6.71
C GLU A 19 9.58 0.76 6.38
N TYR A 20 8.97 -0.40 6.62
CA TYR A 20 9.60 -1.68 6.33
C TYR A 20 9.94 -1.81 4.84
N VAL A 21 8.98 -1.52 3.94
CA VAL A 21 9.17 -1.67 2.49
C VAL A 21 10.21 -0.67 1.97
N LEU A 22 10.11 0.61 2.35
CA LEU A 22 11.08 1.63 1.92
C LEU A 22 12.50 1.30 2.40
N ALA A 23 12.66 0.85 3.65
CA ALA A 23 13.95 0.43 4.17
C ALA A 23 14.53 -0.76 3.37
N ARG A 24 13.69 -1.72 2.97
CA ARG A 24 14.09 -2.84 2.11
C ARG A 24 14.51 -2.41 0.70
N LEU A 25 13.96 -1.31 0.21
CA LEU A 25 14.32 -0.69 -1.08
C LEU A 25 15.50 0.30 -0.99
N GLY A 26 16.15 0.38 0.17
CA GLY A 26 17.31 1.24 0.41
C GLY A 26 16.98 2.70 0.75
N VAL A 27 15.72 3.00 1.07
CA VAL A 27 15.25 4.34 1.44
C VAL A 27 15.04 4.41 2.95
N ILE A 28 15.72 5.35 3.60
CA ILE A 28 15.51 5.64 5.03
C ILE A 28 14.38 6.66 5.15
N TRP A 29 13.17 6.17 5.38
CA TRP A 29 12.04 7.00 5.78
C TRP A 29 11.77 6.80 7.27
N ILE A 30 12.25 7.75 8.07
CA ILE A 30 11.86 7.86 9.47
C ILE A 30 10.54 8.60 9.46
N GLY A 31 9.42 7.87 9.57
CA GLY A 31 8.12 8.50 9.79
C GLY A 31 8.24 9.43 10.99
N ASN A 32 8.02 10.74 10.78
CA ASN A 32 8.26 11.76 11.81
C ASN A 32 7.66 11.31 13.15
N GLU A 33 8.43 11.45 14.23
CA GLU A 33 8.04 11.10 15.60
C GLU A 33 6.76 11.81 16.08
N THR A 34 6.25 12.76 15.29
CA THR A 34 5.06 13.58 15.54
C THR A 34 3.73 12.90 15.14
N GLY A 35 3.75 11.66 14.60
CA GLY A 35 2.58 10.93 14.09
C GLY A 35 1.91 9.90 15.03
N ILE A 36 1.24 8.88 14.44
CA ILE A 36 0.52 7.84 15.20
C ILE A 36 1.45 7.02 16.10
N ARG A 37 2.74 6.97 15.78
CA ARG A 37 3.76 6.19 16.49
C ARG A 37 3.88 6.57 17.97
N ARG A 38 3.63 7.84 18.33
CA ARG A 38 3.58 8.27 19.75
C ARG A 38 2.47 7.58 20.54
N PHE A 39 1.44 7.09 19.84
CA PHE A 39 0.35 6.32 20.41
C PHE A 39 0.58 4.80 20.38
N ARG A 40 1.74 4.30 19.91
CA ARG A 40 2.10 2.86 19.97
C ARG A 40 1.93 2.29 21.38
N ARG A 41 2.31 3.06 22.40
CA ARG A 41 2.13 2.69 23.82
C ARG A 41 0.67 2.45 24.23
N HIS A 42 -0.29 2.97 23.47
CA HIS A 42 -1.72 2.81 23.69
C HIS A 42 -2.34 1.73 22.80
N ILE A 43 -1.53 1.08 21.95
CA ILE A 43 -1.96 0.03 21.02
C ILE A 43 -1.30 -1.29 21.50
N PRO A 44 -2.03 -2.14 22.24
CA PRO A 44 -1.44 -3.33 22.89
C PRO A 44 -0.96 -4.40 21.90
N LYS A 45 -1.35 -4.33 20.62
CA LYS A 45 -1.01 -5.35 19.62
C LYS A 45 -0.61 -4.72 18.29
N HIS A 46 0.59 -5.06 17.81
CA HIS A 46 1.02 -4.75 16.46
C HIS A 46 0.40 -5.74 15.46
N LEU A 47 -0.30 -5.20 14.47
CA LEU A 47 -0.94 -5.99 13.41
C LEU A 47 -0.01 -6.24 12.24
N PHE A 48 0.99 -5.38 12.05
CA PHE A 48 1.98 -5.55 10.99
C PHE A 48 2.80 -6.81 11.23
N LYS A 49 3.00 -7.57 10.15
CA LYS A 49 3.84 -8.76 10.10
C LYS A 49 4.83 -8.59 8.95
N PRO A 50 6.15 -8.79 9.16
CA PRO A 50 7.16 -8.63 8.11
C PRO A 50 6.88 -9.42 6.83
N GLN A 51 6.17 -10.54 6.93
CA GLN A 51 5.74 -11.36 5.78
C GLN A 51 4.85 -10.59 4.80
N ILE A 52 4.04 -9.65 5.31
CA ILE A 52 3.23 -8.75 4.49
C ILE A 52 4.15 -7.80 3.73
N GLY A 53 5.09 -7.15 4.43
CA GLY A 53 6.07 -6.25 3.80
C GLY A 53 6.95 -6.95 2.76
N MET A 54 7.37 -8.20 3.02
CA MET A 54 8.08 -9.01 2.03
C MET A 54 7.25 -9.31 0.80
N ALA A 55 5.94 -9.57 0.94
CA ALA A 55 5.06 -9.79 -0.20
C ALA A 55 4.93 -8.53 -1.05
N VAL A 56 4.80 -7.37 -0.39
CA VAL A 56 4.78 -6.07 -1.08
C VAL A 56 6.09 -5.84 -1.85
N CYS A 57 7.25 -6.15 -1.27
CA CYS A 57 8.53 -6.07 -2.00
C CYS A 57 8.56 -7.01 -3.21
N ASP A 58 8.12 -8.27 -3.06
CA ASP A 58 8.10 -9.24 -4.16
C ASP A 58 7.16 -8.77 -5.30
N ILE A 59 6.04 -8.09 -4.98
CA ILE A 59 5.14 -7.47 -5.97
C ILE A 59 5.84 -6.29 -6.67
N ILE A 60 6.53 -5.43 -5.91
CA ILE A 60 7.29 -4.30 -6.49
C ILE A 60 8.35 -4.81 -7.48
N ASP A 61 9.11 -5.84 -7.10
CA ASP A 61 10.14 -6.41 -7.97
C ASP A 61 9.53 -6.99 -9.25
N LYS A 62 8.43 -7.75 -9.12
CA LYS A 62 7.70 -8.33 -10.27
C LYS A 62 7.15 -7.28 -11.23
N HIS A 63 6.75 -6.11 -10.71
CA HIS A 63 6.10 -5.07 -11.51
C HIS A 63 6.89 -3.75 -11.55
N SER A 64 8.22 -3.85 -11.45
CA SER A 64 9.11 -2.67 -11.35
C SER A 64 8.96 -1.72 -12.55
N GLU A 65 8.88 -2.24 -13.77
CA GLU A 65 8.67 -1.44 -14.98
C GLU A 65 7.36 -0.65 -14.95
N LEU A 66 6.27 -1.28 -14.48
CA LEU A 66 4.97 -0.64 -14.36
C LEU A 66 4.97 0.47 -13.30
N ILE A 67 5.61 0.23 -12.16
CA ILE A 67 5.75 1.22 -11.10
C ILE A 67 6.54 2.44 -11.59
N VAL A 68 7.63 2.22 -12.33
CA VAL A 68 8.42 3.29 -12.97
C VAL A 68 7.55 4.09 -13.95
N LYS A 69 6.73 3.40 -14.75
CA LYS A 69 5.80 4.03 -15.70
C LYS A 69 4.78 4.90 -14.97
N CYS A 70 4.11 4.36 -13.94
CA CYS A 70 3.16 5.09 -13.10
C CYS A 70 3.79 6.35 -12.45
N TYR A 71 5.01 6.24 -11.91
CA TYR A 71 5.74 7.39 -11.39
C TYR A 71 6.00 8.44 -12.50
N SER A 72 6.46 8.00 -13.66
CA SER A 72 6.76 8.90 -14.77
C SER A 72 5.50 9.65 -15.25
N GLU A 73 4.35 8.98 -15.27
CA GLU A 73 3.07 9.59 -15.63
C GLU A 73 2.63 10.65 -14.63
N LEU A 74 2.79 10.42 -13.32
CA LEU A 74 2.52 11.45 -12.32
C LEU A 74 3.37 12.70 -12.58
N ILE A 75 4.65 12.54 -12.87
CA ILE A 75 5.54 13.67 -13.18
C ILE A 75 5.11 14.37 -14.49
N LEU A 76 4.74 13.61 -15.52
CA LEU A 76 4.26 14.17 -16.79
C LEU A 76 2.94 14.95 -16.62
N LYS A 77 2.05 14.50 -15.72
CA LYS A 77 0.83 15.21 -15.31
C LYS A 77 1.10 16.48 -14.49
N GLY A 78 2.36 16.74 -14.14
CA GLY A 78 2.75 17.90 -13.35
C GLY A 78 2.54 17.73 -11.85
N VAL A 79 2.37 16.50 -11.36
CA VAL A 79 2.23 16.21 -9.92
C VAL A 79 3.55 16.54 -9.22
N ASN A 80 3.60 17.72 -8.61
CA ASN A 80 4.81 18.26 -7.98
C ASN A 80 4.61 18.60 -6.49
N CYS A 81 3.38 18.46 -5.98
CA CYS A 81 3.05 18.67 -4.59
C CYS A 81 2.21 17.52 -4.04
N VAL A 82 2.20 17.36 -2.71
CA VAL A 82 1.48 16.26 -2.05
C VAL A 82 -0.05 16.34 -2.27
N GLY A 83 -0.58 17.54 -2.52
CA GLY A 83 -2.00 17.74 -2.83
C GLY A 83 -2.40 17.04 -4.11
N ASP A 84 -1.66 17.28 -5.20
CA ASP A 84 -1.89 16.65 -6.51
C ASP A 84 -1.71 15.12 -6.43
N PHE A 85 -0.68 14.67 -5.71
CA PHE A 85 -0.47 13.24 -5.48
C PHE A 85 -1.66 12.59 -4.77
N LYS A 86 -2.19 13.22 -3.71
CA LYS A 86 -3.36 12.71 -3.00
C LYS A 86 -4.58 12.62 -3.91
N TYR A 87 -4.77 13.61 -4.79
CA TYR A 87 -5.88 13.62 -5.74
C TYR A 87 -5.79 12.44 -6.72
N GLU A 88 -4.67 12.31 -7.43
CA GLU A 88 -4.44 11.21 -8.38
C GLU A 88 -4.52 9.86 -7.68
N ALA A 89 -3.84 9.68 -6.55
CA ALA A 89 -3.82 8.41 -5.82
C ALA A 89 -5.22 8.01 -5.33
N THR A 90 -6.06 8.98 -4.95
CA THR A 90 -7.44 8.74 -4.55
C THR A 90 -8.29 8.28 -5.72
N ILE A 91 -8.20 8.95 -6.88
CA ILE A 91 -8.93 8.55 -8.09
C ILE A 91 -8.54 7.13 -8.51
N THR A 92 -7.24 6.86 -8.64
CA THR A 92 -6.73 5.54 -8.99
C THR A 92 -7.19 4.47 -8.01
N THR A 93 -7.21 4.77 -6.71
CA THR A 93 -7.72 3.84 -5.68
C THR A 93 -9.21 3.54 -5.88
N ILE A 94 -10.03 4.57 -6.12
CA ILE A 94 -11.48 4.43 -6.27
C ILE A 94 -11.81 3.55 -7.48
N LEU A 95 -11.18 3.82 -8.62
CA LEU A 95 -11.37 3.03 -9.84
C LEU A 95 -10.92 1.58 -9.63
N TYR A 96 -9.75 1.37 -9.00
CA TYR A 96 -9.21 0.03 -8.83
C TYR A 96 -10.02 -0.86 -7.86
N LEU A 97 -10.65 -0.24 -6.86
CA LEU A 97 -11.48 -0.89 -5.85
C LEU A 97 -12.99 -0.70 -6.12
N GLU A 98 -13.39 -0.35 -7.35
CA GLU A 98 -14.80 -0.07 -7.67
C GLU A 98 -15.74 -1.26 -7.38
N HIS A 99 -15.21 -2.49 -7.50
CA HIS A 99 -15.91 -3.74 -7.20
C HIS A 99 -15.70 -4.24 -5.76
N GLY A 100 -15.19 -3.39 -4.88
CA GLY A 100 -15.02 -3.68 -3.46
C GLY A 100 -13.61 -4.11 -3.04
N TYR A 101 -13.50 -4.49 -1.76
CA TYR A 101 -12.22 -4.85 -1.15
C TYR A 101 -11.77 -6.25 -1.57
N ASN A 102 -10.52 -6.34 -2.00
CA ASN A 102 -9.82 -7.60 -2.22
C ASN A 102 -8.42 -7.49 -1.62
N ARG A 103 -7.97 -8.52 -0.89
CA ARG A 103 -6.68 -8.53 -0.19
C ARG A 103 -5.49 -8.49 -1.15
N LEU A 104 -5.59 -9.13 -2.32
CA LEU A 104 -4.59 -9.04 -3.39
C LEU A 104 -4.52 -7.61 -3.92
N LYS A 105 -5.66 -7.03 -4.32
CA LYS A 105 -5.76 -5.63 -4.76
C LYS A 105 -5.20 -4.64 -3.72
N TYR A 106 -5.44 -4.90 -2.44
CA TYR A 106 -4.90 -4.07 -1.37
C TYR A 106 -3.37 -4.17 -1.27
N LEU A 107 -2.80 -5.37 -1.37
CA LEU A 107 -1.34 -5.58 -1.38
C LEU A 107 -0.68 -4.98 -2.64
N GLU A 108 -1.37 -5.03 -3.77
CA GLU A 108 -1.01 -4.35 -5.02
C GLU A 108 -0.98 -2.83 -4.86
N LEU A 109 -2.01 -2.22 -4.25
CA LEU A 109 -2.00 -0.79 -3.91
C LEU A 109 -0.84 -0.43 -2.96
N CYS A 110 -0.56 -1.29 -1.98
CA CYS A 110 0.60 -1.10 -1.09
C CYS A 110 1.91 -1.08 -1.89
N ALA A 111 2.06 -1.99 -2.85
CA ALA A 111 3.24 -2.07 -3.72
C ALA A 111 3.36 -0.84 -4.62
N LEU A 112 2.27 -0.43 -5.27
CA LEU A 112 2.24 0.75 -6.12
C LEU A 112 2.66 2.00 -5.34
N PHE A 113 2.04 2.26 -4.20
CA PHE A 113 2.31 3.47 -3.43
C PHE A 113 3.69 3.48 -2.77
N ALA A 114 4.15 2.35 -2.23
CA ALA A 114 5.50 2.24 -1.70
C ALA A 114 6.56 2.37 -2.81
N GLY A 115 6.30 1.79 -3.99
CA GLY A 115 7.13 1.92 -5.17
C GLY A 115 7.25 3.37 -5.64
N ILE A 116 6.12 4.06 -5.81
CA ILE A 116 6.10 5.49 -6.18
C ILE A 116 6.83 6.34 -5.16
N ALA A 117 6.56 6.14 -3.86
CA ALA A 117 7.27 6.85 -2.81
C ALA A 117 8.80 6.62 -2.91
N CYS A 118 9.23 5.38 -3.15
CA CYS A 118 10.64 5.06 -3.37
C CYS A 118 11.22 5.81 -4.58
N HIS A 119 10.48 5.94 -5.67
CA HIS A 119 10.90 6.72 -6.84
C HIS A 119 10.99 8.22 -6.54
N CYS A 120 10.05 8.79 -5.79
CA CYS A 120 10.14 10.18 -5.33
C CYS A 120 11.39 10.42 -4.48
N PHE A 121 11.75 9.51 -3.58
CA PHE A 121 12.99 9.63 -2.79
C PHE A 121 14.26 9.64 -3.63
N ARG A 122 14.25 8.94 -4.77
CA ARG A 122 15.41 8.82 -5.65
C ARG A 122 15.53 10.00 -6.64
N ASN A 123 14.41 10.65 -6.98
CA ASN A 123 14.34 11.56 -8.13
C ASN A 123 13.74 12.94 -7.83
N SER A 124 13.23 13.19 -6.62
CA SER A 124 12.52 14.42 -6.28
C SER A 124 13.07 15.07 -5.01
N ASP A 125 12.48 16.20 -4.62
CA ASP A 125 12.80 16.87 -3.35
C ASP A 125 12.53 15.94 -2.14
N PRO A 126 13.45 15.83 -1.16
CA PRO A 126 13.28 14.95 -0.01
C PRO A 126 12.04 15.26 0.84
N THR A 127 11.59 16.51 0.87
CA THR A 127 10.36 16.92 1.58
C THR A 127 9.14 16.35 0.87
N PHE A 128 9.06 16.56 -0.45
CA PHE A 128 7.99 16.00 -1.26
C PHE A 128 7.93 14.47 -1.17
N ALA A 129 9.07 13.79 -1.24
CA ALA A 129 9.13 12.33 -1.11
C ALA A 129 8.61 11.80 0.24
N ARG A 130 8.96 12.48 1.34
CA ARG A 130 8.45 12.16 2.69
C ARG A 130 6.95 12.40 2.81
N ASP A 131 6.45 13.46 2.19
CA ASP A 131 5.03 13.80 2.18
C ASP A 131 4.23 12.79 1.35
N VAL A 132 4.76 12.35 0.21
CA VAL A 132 4.19 11.25 -0.59
C VAL A 132 4.12 9.96 0.22
N ALA A 133 5.21 9.54 0.86
CA ALA A 133 5.22 8.33 1.70
C ALA A 133 4.18 8.41 2.85
N SER A 134 4.06 9.57 3.47
CA SER A 134 3.08 9.82 4.53
C SER A 134 1.64 9.80 4.00
N ALA A 135 1.40 10.42 2.85
CA ALA A 135 0.09 10.42 2.17
C ALA A 135 -0.32 9.00 1.75
N SER A 136 0.62 8.21 1.22
CA SER A 136 0.42 6.80 0.89
C SER A 136 -0.03 5.99 2.10
N ALA A 137 0.67 6.11 3.24
CA ALA A 137 0.31 5.42 4.47
C ALA A 137 -1.10 5.80 4.95
N GLN A 138 -1.46 7.08 4.88
CA GLN A 138 -2.79 7.58 5.24
C GLN A 138 -3.89 7.05 4.34
N LEU A 139 -3.68 7.04 3.02
CA LEU A 139 -4.63 6.52 2.05
C LEU A 139 -4.85 5.01 2.22
N LEU A 140 -3.77 4.25 2.42
CA LEU A 140 -3.85 2.81 2.71
C LEU A 140 -4.60 2.51 4.01
N ALA A 141 -4.45 3.36 5.03
CA ALA A 141 -5.18 3.22 6.29
C ALA A 141 -6.65 3.57 6.13
N TYR A 142 -6.95 4.61 5.33
CA TYR A 142 -8.30 5.01 4.99
C TYR A 142 -9.06 3.88 4.29
N ILE A 143 -8.43 3.19 3.33
CA ILE A 143 -9.03 2.03 2.64
C ILE A 143 -9.45 0.95 3.65
N ILE A 144 -8.55 0.53 4.54
CA ILE A 144 -8.89 -0.48 5.57
C ILE A 144 -10.04 0.01 6.45
N ASN A 145 -9.95 1.22 6.97
CA ASN A 145 -10.98 1.77 7.86
C ASN A 145 -12.33 1.92 7.16
N PHE A 146 -12.35 2.31 5.88
CA PHE A 146 -13.57 2.39 5.08
C PHE A 146 -14.23 1.01 4.96
N PHE A 147 -13.47 -0.04 4.66
CA PHE A 147 -14.03 -1.39 4.54
C PHE A 147 -14.37 -2.04 5.89
N ILE A 148 -13.73 -1.63 6.98
CA ILE A 148 -14.19 -1.96 8.34
C ILE A 148 -15.58 -1.36 8.58
N LEU A 149 -15.77 -0.08 8.25
CA LEU A 149 -17.05 0.61 8.41
C LEU A 149 -18.15 0.04 7.51
N LYS A 150 -17.79 -0.49 6.34
CA LYS A 150 -18.69 -1.21 5.43
C LYS A 150 -18.92 -2.68 5.80
N GLU A 151 -18.35 -3.15 6.91
CA GLU A 151 -18.40 -4.55 7.36
C GLU A 151 -17.87 -5.57 6.33
N SER A 152 -17.14 -5.09 5.32
CA SER A 152 -16.48 -5.92 4.29
C SER A 152 -15.06 -6.33 4.70
N PHE A 153 -14.56 -5.75 5.80
CA PHE A 153 -13.34 -6.14 6.50
C PHE A 153 -13.70 -6.41 7.96
N LEU A 154 -13.61 -7.66 8.39
CA LEU A 154 -13.85 -8.13 9.75
C LEU A 154 -12.51 -8.20 10.50
N PRO A 155 -12.18 -7.25 11.40
CA PRO A 155 -10.82 -7.17 11.95
C PRO A 155 -10.31 -8.43 12.65
N ASN A 156 -11.19 -9.25 13.22
CA ASN A 156 -10.75 -10.48 13.88
C ASN A 156 -10.17 -11.50 12.90
N ASP A 157 -10.66 -11.51 11.65
CA ASP A 157 -10.36 -12.52 10.65
C ASP A 157 -9.48 -11.95 9.52
N ASP A 158 -9.77 -10.73 9.08
CA ASP A 158 -9.16 -10.16 7.89
C ASP A 158 -7.70 -9.76 8.06
N TRP A 159 -7.27 -9.39 9.27
CA TRP A 159 -5.84 -9.18 9.54
C TRP A 159 -5.03 -10.46 9.35
N PHE A 160 -5.59 -11.61 9.75
CA PHE A 160 -4.96 -12.91 9.54
C PHE A 160 -5.08 -13.34 8.08
N ALA A 161 -6.24 -13.16 7.45
CA ALA A 161 -6.45 -13.48 6.05
C ALA A 161 -5.52 -12.66 5.14
N LEU A 162 -5.22 -11.40 5.47
CA LEU A 162 -4.25 -10.57 4.75
C LEU A 162 -2.83 -11.18 4.82
N LEU A 163 -2.42 -11.69 5.98
CA LEU A 163 -1.14 -12.41 6.13
C LEU A 163 -1.11 -13.68 5.26
N ILE A 164 -2.20 -14.46 5.24
CA ILE A 164 -2.30 -15.66 4.40
C ILE A 164 -2.24 -15.29 2.92
N SER A 165 -2.98 -14.26 2.48
CA SER A 165 -2.91 -13.74 1.11
C SER A 165 -1.50 -13.31 0.74
N ALA A 166 -0.81 -12.59 1.61
CA ALA A 166 0.59 -12.19 1.39
C ALA A 166 1.51 -13.41 1.17
N GLN A 167 1.40 -14.45 2.01
CA GLN A 167 2.19 -15.67 1.84
C GLN A 167 1.86 -16.41 0.54
N THR A 168 0.59 -16.49 0.17
CA THR A 168 0.12 -17.11 -1.07
C THR A 168 0.66 -16.38 -2.30
N ILE A 169 0.60 -15.06 -2.32
CA ILE A 169 1.11 -14.25 -3.43
C ILE A 169 2.60 -14.46 -3.64
N ARG A 170 3.39 -14.47 -2.55
CA ARG A 170 4.84 -14.75 -2.65
C ARG A 170 5.12 -16.11 -3.27
N ARG A 171 4.35 -17.14 -2.92
CA ARG A 171 4.46 -18.47 -3.55
C ARG A 171 4.10 -18.41 -5.03
N LYS A 172 2.97 -17.75 -5.38
CA LYS A 172 2.57 -17.57 -6.79
C LYS A 172 3.64 -16.82 -7.60
N ILE A 173 4.26 -15.77 -7.06
CA ILE A 173 5.35 -15.02 -7.72
C ILE A 173 6.57 -15.91 -7.95
N LYS A 174 7.04 -16.60 -6.92
CA LYS A 174 8.21 -17.49 -7.02
C LYS A 174 8.02 -18.62 -8.02
N ASN A 175 6.79 -19.10 -8.16
CA ASN A 175 6.45 -20.17 -9.10
C ASN A 175 6.09 -19.64 -10.50
N GLY A 176 6.09 -18.32 -10.72
CA GLY A 176 5.69 -17.71 -11.99
C GLY A 176 4.19 -17.85 -12.31
N THR A 177 3.34 -18.16 -11.33
CA THR A 177 1.91 -18.45 -11.52
C THR A 177 0.96 -17.32 -11.14
N LEU A 178 1.49 -16.19 -10.67
CA LEU A 178 0.66 -15.00 -10.42
C LEU A 178 0.24 -14.41 -11.78
N TYR A 179 -1.08 -14.40 -12.05
CA TYR A 179 -1.76 -13.98 -13.30
C TYR A 179 -1.67 -14.94 -14.50
N THR A 180 -1.52 -16.26 -14.28
CA THR A 180 -1.63 -17.23 -15.37
C THR A 180 -3.10 -17.42 -15.80
N ARG A 181 -3.33 -17.61 -17.11
CA ARG A 181 -4.66 -17.74 -17.78
C ARG A 181 -5.65 -18.71 -17.12
N ASP A 182 -5.20 -19.65 -16.30
CA ASP A 182 -6.06 -20.58 -15.57
C ASP A 182 -6.82 -19.94 -14.39
N ASN A 183 -6.56 -18.67 -14.06
CA ASN A 183 -7.32 -17.88 -13.08
C ASN A 183 -8.04 -16.72 -13.80
N GLU A 184 -9.17 -17.00 -14.45
CA GLU A 184 -9.96 -16.02 -15.22
C GLU A 184 -10.46 -14.80 -14.37
N ASP A 185 -10.37 -14.88 -13.03
CA ASP A 185 -10.71 -13.77 -12.13
C ASP A 185 -9.52 -12.84 -11.78
N ASP A 186 -8.30 -13.12 -12.24
CA ASP A 186 -7.07 -12.41 -11.89
C ASP A 186 -6.64 -11.36 -12.96
N GLU A 187 -7.48 -10.99 -13.94
CA GLU A 187 -7.05 -10.26 -15.16
C GLU A 187 -6.67 -8.78 -15.03
N ILE A 188 -6.81 -8.13 -13.87
CA ILE A 188 -6.41 -6.72 -13.74
C ILE A 188 -5.07 -6.62 -13.00
N PRO A 189 -3.92 -6.41 -13.69
CA PRO A 189 -2.66 -6.11 -13.03
C PRO A 189 -2.76 -4.80 -12.22
N LEU A 190 -1.73 -4.50 -11.41
CA LEU A 190 -1.62 -3.32 -10.55
C LEU A 190 -2.34 -2.06 -11.08
N PRO A 191 -2.90 -1.22 -10.18
CA PRO A 191 -3.55 0.01 -10.57
C PRO A 191 -2.63 0.89 -11.44
N TYR A 192 -3.20 1.47 -12.47
CA TYR A 192 -2.48 2.31 -13.42
C TYR A 192 -2.99 3.75 -13.36
N PHE A 193 -2.08 4.71 -13.45
CA PHE A 193 -2.43 6.14 -13.49
C PHE A 193 -2.79 6.54 -14.92
N ASP A 194 -3.83 5.92 -15.48
CA ASP A 194 -4.21 6.14 -16.88
C ASP A 194 -4.64 7.60 -17.14
N VAL A 195 -4.51 8.00 -18.41
CA VAL A 195 -4.67 9.36 -18.93
C VAL A 195 -6.16 9.71 -19.02
N CYS A 196 -6.58 10.75 -18.29
CA CYS A 196 -7.71 11.58 -18.69
C CYS A 196 -7.16 12.82 -19.43
#